data_AF-A0A239NP20-F1
#
_entry.id   AF-A0A239NP20-F1
#
_cell.length_a   1.000
_cell.length_b   1.000
_cell.length_c   1.000
_cell.angle_alpha   90.00
_cell.angle_beta   90.00
_cell.angle_gamma   90.00
#
_symmetry.space_group_name_H-M   'P 1'
#
loop_
_entity.id
_entity.type
_entity.pdbx_description
1 polymer ?
#
loop_
_entity_poly.entity_id
_entity_poly.type
_entity_poly.pdbx_seq_one_letter_code
_entity_poly.pdbx_strand_id
1 'polypeptide(L)'
;MQDSVKLVYAERAFTMEVRLRLDGDLVSRVTVDTDLDADAMQGTMESADGKTRMVRIGDEVFVASDPKKQNAWLRIDLDKLSATSPLRASLDVNAQWGILAGLVSIDEQAGVLYGGTVDLKKAVDAATSASEKAALQRVADFAQNPSAVPLSADLDLAGRLVRMSYTVQTTEGEVYTSLTVTAPAKLSIKAPNPRSVTEATAAHYRLL
;
A
#
# COMPACT_ATOMS: atom_id res chain seq x y z
N MET A 1 15.55 -20.85 -18.94
CA MET A 1 14.51 -19.81 -18.77
C MET A 1 13.87 -20.08 -17.43
N GLN A 2 14.18 -19.28 -16.41
CA GLN A 2 13.41 -19.31 -15.16
C GLN A 2 12.07 -18.66 -15.47
N ASP A 3 10.98 -19.43 -15.37
CA ASP A 3 9.64 -18.86 -15.35
C ASP A 3 9.59 -17.88 -14.18
N SER A 4 9.55 -16.59 -14.49
CA SER A 4 9.47 -15.55 -13.48
C SER A 4 8.16 -15.73 -12.72
N VAL A 5 8.27 -16.08 -11.44
CA VAL A 5 7.13 -16.13 -10.53
C VAL A 5 6.44 -14.77 -10.60
N LYS A 6 5.25 -14.71 -11.22
CA LYS A 6 4.43 -13.50 -11.23
C LYS A 6 3.77 -13.39 -9.86
N LEU A 7 4.46 -12.71 -8.94
CA LEU A 7 3.94 -12.33 -7.64
C LEU A 7 2.90 -11.20 -7.80
N VAL A 8 1.76 -11.51 -8.41
CA VAL A 8 0.67 -10.56 -8.63
C VAL A 8 -0.61 -11.19 -8.11
N TYR A 9 -1.42 -10.43 -7.35
CA TYR A 9 -2.76 -10.87 -7.01
C TYR A 9 -3.61 -10.90 -8.29
N ALA A 10 -4.13 -12.07 -8.64
CA ALA A 10 -4.94 -12.24 -9.84
C ALA A 10 -6.40 -11.78 -9.63
N GLU A 11 -6.88 -11.73 -8.39
CA GLU A 11 -8.27 -11.37 -8.12
C GLU A 11 -8.50 -9.88 -8.28
N ARG A 12 -9.68 -9.54 -8.80
CA ARG A 12 -10.11 -8.16 -9.01
C ARG A 12 -10.76 -7.55 -7.76
N ALA A 13 -11.03 -8.36 -6.75
CA ALA A 13 -11.53 -7.93 -5.45
C ALA A 13 -10.71 -8.57 -4.31
N PHE A 14 -10.22 -7.76 -3.37
CA PHE A 14 -9.36 -8.23 -2.28
C PHE A 14 -9.34 -7.31 -1.07
N THR A 15 -9.02 -7.91 0.08
CA THR A 15 -8.66 -7.18 1.30
C THR A 15 -7.16 -7.32 1.52
N MET A 16 -6.48 -6.20 1.64
CA MET A 16 -5.06 -6.09 1.90
C MET A 16 -4.84 -5.47 3.28
N GLU A 17 -3.94 -6.05 4.06
CA GLU A 17 -3.47 -5.48 5.32
C GLU A 17 -1.97 -5.26 5.25
N VAL A 18 -1.53 -4.03 5.48
CA VAL A 18 -0.13 -3.63 5.60
C VAL A 18 0.14 -3.26 7.06
N ARG A 19 1.20 -3.81 7.63
CA ARG A 19 1.72 -3.42 8.96
C ARG A 19 3.15 -2.96 8.82
N LEU A 20 3.42 -1.78 9.35
CA LEU A 20 4.73 -1.17 9.46
C LEU A 20 5.18 -1.20 10.92
N ARG A 21 6.34 -1.78 11.17
CA ARG A 21 7.00 -1.77 12.48
C ARG A 21 8.35 -1.09 12.41
N LEU A 22 8.70 -0.33 13.43
CA LEU A 22 10.03 0.24 13.65
C LEU A 22 10.58 -0.36 14.94
N ASP A 23 11.72 -1.04 14.87
CA ASP A 23 12.36 -1.74 15.99
C ASP A 23 11.39 -2.67 16.77
N GLY A 24 10.45 -3.29 16.03
CA GLY A 24 9.43 -4.20 16.56
C GLY A 24 8.11 -3.53 16.98
N ASP A 25 8.10 -2.22 17.21
CA ASP A 25 6.89 -1.48 17.60
C ASP A 25 6.00 -1.19 16.38
N LEU A 26 4.69 -1.43 16.50
CA LEU A 26 3.74 -1.13 15.42
C LEU A 26 3.56 0.39 15.27
N VAL A 27 4.05 0.94 14.17
CA VAL A 27 3.95 2.37 13.84
C VAL A 27 2.70 2.67 13.05
N SER A 28 2.35 1.78 12.12
CA SER A 28 1.17 1.94 11.27
C SER A 28 0.57 0.60 10.87
N ARG A 29 -0.76 0.56 10.82
CA ARG A 29 -1.54 -0.53 10.24
C ARG A 29 -2.51 0.06 9.22
N VAL A 30 -2.48 -0.45 8.00
CA VAL A 30 -3.41 -0.08 6.94
C VAL A 30 -4.20 -1.32 6.55
N THR A 31 -5.52 -1.24 6.57
CA THR A 31 -6.40 -2.27 5.99
C THR A 31 -7.17 -1.63 4.84
N VAL A 32 -7.14 -2.25 3.66
CA VAL A 32 -7.76 -1.75 2.44
C VAL A 32 -8.59 -2.86 1.80
N ASP A 33 -9.85 -2.59 1.53
CA ASP A 33 -10.67 -3.36 0.61
C ASP A 33 -10.63 -2.69 -0.76
N THR A 34 -10.38 -3.48 -1.80
CA THR A 34 -10.30 -3.02 -3.18
C THR A 34 -11.23 -3.84 -4.05
N ASP A 35 -12.02 -3.16 -4.89
CA ASP A 35 -12.81 -3.74 -5.97
C ASP A 35 -12.44 -3.01 -7.27
N LEU A 36 -11.58 -3.64 -8.07
CA LEU A 36 -11.07 -3.09 -9.33
C LEU A 36 -12.12 -3.07 -10.44
N ASP A 37 -13.17 -3.89 -10.34
CA ASP A 37 -14.28 -3.89 -11.31
C ASP A 37 -15.23 -2.72 -11.05
N ALA A 38 -15.47 -2.40 -9.78
CA ALA A 38 -16.25 -1.24 -9.38
C ALA A 38 -15.44 0.08 -9.36
N ASP A 39 -14.14 0.04 -9.65
CA ASP A 39 -13.17 1.14 -9.44
C ASP A 39 -13.35 1.79 -8.06
N ALA A 40 -13.34 0.94 -7.03
CA ALA A 40 -13.66 1.33 -5.67
C ALA A 40 -12.63 0.80 -4.67
N MET A 41 -12.32 1.62 -3.68
CA MET A 41 -11.42 1.27 -2.58
C MET A 41 -11.97 1.85 -1.27
N GLN A 42 -11.84 1.13 -0.17
CA GLN A 42 -12.01 1.71 1.15
C GLN A 42 -10.89 1.23 2.05
N GLY A 43 -10.41 2.12 2.91
CA GLY A 43 -9.30 1.83 3.76
C GLY A 43 -9.45 2.43 5.15
N THR A 44 -8.71 1.85 6.06
CA THR A 44 -8.44 2.40 7.37
C THR A 44 -6.93 2.39 7.58
N MET A 45 -6.38 3.53 7.95
CA MET A 45 -5.03 3.65 8.48
C MET A 45 -5.12 3.92 9.98
N GLU A 46 -4.37 3.16 10.78
CA GLU A 46 -4.24 3.31 12.23
C GLU A 46 -2.76 3.56 12.56
N SER A 47 -2.47 4.64 13.27
CA SER A 47 -1.14 4.99 13.77
C SER A 47 -1.23 5.53 15.20
N ALA A 48 -0.10 5.90 15.80
CA ALA A 48 -0.07 6.57 17.09
C ALA A 48 -0.91 7.87 17.12
N ASP A 49 -1.02 8.57 16.00
CA ASP A 49 -1.74 9.84 15.87
C ASP A 49 -3.25 9.66 15.70
N GLY A 50 -3.72 8.42 15.51
CA GLY A 50 -5.13 8.08 15.45
C GLY A 50 -5.51 7.22 14.25
N LYS A 51 -6.79 7.31 13.88
CA LYS A 51 -7.39 6.49 12.82
C LYS A 51 -7.95 7.37 11.72
N THR A 52 -7.51 7.09 10.49
CA THR A 52 -8.00 7.75 9.27
C THR A 52 -8.74 6.72 8.43
N ARG A 53 -9.95 7.08 7.98
CA ARG A 53 -10.71 6.29 7.02
C ARG A 53 -10.63 6.95 5.66
N MET A 54 -10.60 6.12 4.62
CA MET A 54 -10.58 6.55 3.24
C MET A 54 -11.60 5.76 2.44
N VAL A 55 -12.26 6.40 1.49
CA VAL A 55 -13.07 5.77 0.46
C VAL A 55 -12.73 6.42 -0.87
N ARG A 56 -12.46 5.62 -1.91
CA ARG A 56 -12.37 6.06 -3.29
C ARG A 56 -13.47 5.37 -4.10
N ILE A 57 -14.18 6.15 -4.92
CA ILE A 57 -15.12 5.64 -5.94
C ILE A 57 -14.83 6.41 -7.22
N GLY A 58 -14.33 5.72 -8.25
CA GLY A 58 -13.81 6.41 -9.44
C GLY A 58 -12.69 7.38 -9.07
N ASP A 59 -12.81 8.62 -9.53
CA ASP A 59 -11.87 9.72 -9.23
C ASP A 59 -12.17 10.45 -7.90
N GLU A 60 -13.28 10.12 -7.24
CA GLU A 60 -13.65 10.78 -6.00
C GLU A 60 -12.98 10.12 -4.80
N VAL A 61 -12.30 10.91 -3.98
CA VAL A 61 -11.66 10.44 -2.74
C VAL A 61 -12.31 11.12 -1.56
N PHE A 62 -12.66 10.35 -0.54
CA PHE A 62 -13.23 10.82 0.71
C PHE A 62 -12.32 10.38 1.85
N VAL A 63 -11.94 11.31 2.72
CA VAL A 63 -11.09 11.04 3.88
C VAL A 63 -11.77 11.53 5.15
N ALA A 64 -11.74 10.74 6.21
CA ALA A 64 -12.26 11.13 7.52
C ALA A 64 -11.21 10.80 8.59
N SER A 65 -10.81 11.82 9.35
CA SER A 65 -9.94 11.66 10.52
C SER A 65 -10.79 11.47 11.78
N ASP A 66 -10.45 10.48 12.61
CA ASP A 66 -11.09 10.18 13.89
C ASP A 66 -12.62 9.90 13.83
N PRO A 67 -13.04 8.63 13.70
CA PRO A 67 -14.46 8.27 13.64
C PRO A 67 -15.27 8.62 14.90
N LYS A 68 -14.63 9.02 16.01
CA LYS A 68 -15.32 9.42 17.25
C LYS A 68 -15.72 10.90 17.25
N LYS A 69 -15.12 11.74 16.41
CA LYS A 69 -15.46 13.16 16.27
C LYS A 69 -16.27 13.34 14.99
N GLN A 70 -17.59 13.21 15.11
CA GLN A 70 -18.59 13.50 14.07
C GLN A 70 -18.09 13.44 12.62
N ASN A 71 -18.02 12.24 12.04
CA ASN A 71 -18.33 11.88 10.63
C ASN A 71 -18.17 12.94 9.52
N ALA A 72 -17.21 13.85 9.57
CA ALA A 72 -16.99 14.82 8.50
C ALA A 72 -16.05 14.18 7.49
N TRP A 73 -16.62 13.68 6.41
CA TRP A 73 -15.85 13.23 5.26
C TRP A 73 -15.40 14.44 4.47
N LEU A 74 -14.10 14.56 4.27
CA LEU A 74 -13.53 15.52 3.36
C LEU A 74 -13.48 14.91 1.96
N ARG A 75 -14.14 15.51 0.99
CA ARG A 75 -14.01 15.14 -0.43
C ARG A 75 -12.78 15.82 -1.02
N ILE A 76 -11.91 15.03 -1.61
CA ILE A 76 -10.63 15.41 -2.19
C ILE A 76 -10.73 15.14 -3.69
N ASP A 77 -10.43 16.17 -4.46
CA ASP A 77 -10.28 16.11 -5.90
C ASP A 77 -8.84 15.69 -6.22
N LEU A 78 -8.69 14.49 -6.79
CA LEU A 78 -7.38 13.95 -7.10
C LEU A 78 -6.57 14.86 -8.02
N ASP A 79 -7.21 15.52 -8.99
CA ASP A 79 -6.54 16.38 -9.97
C ASP A 79 -5.89 17.62 -9.35
N LYS A 80 -6.31 18.00 -8.14
CA LYS A 80 -5.71 19.08 -7.37
C LYS A 80 -4.52 18.64 -6.52
N LEU A 81 -4.30 17.34 -6.35
CA LEU A 81 -3.13 16.80 -5.64
C LEU A 81 -1.92 16.75 -6.56
N SER A 82 -0.74 17.06 -6.01
CA SER A 82 0.53 16.80 -6.68
C SER A 82 0.61 15.34 -7.13
N ALA A 83 1.20 15.08 -8.31
CA ALA A 83 1.44 13.73 -8.81
C ALA A 83 2.30 12.88 -7.85
N THR A 84 3.07 13.52 -6.97
CA THR A 84 3.91 12.88 -5.94
C THR A 84 3.26 12.84 -4.55
N SER A 85 1.99 13.24 -4.43
CA SER A 85 1.26 13.23 -3.15
C SER A 85 1.26 11.83 -2.52
N PRO A 86 1.60 11.70 -1.22
CA PRO A 86 1.48 10.44 -0.49
C PRO A 86 0.09 9.83 -0.55
N LEU A 87 -0.97 10.65 -0.62
CA LEU A 87 -2.35 10.17 -0.75
C LEU A 87 -2.60 9.48 -2.10
N ARG A 88 -1.99 9.97 -3.19
CA ARG A 88 -2.05 9.26 -4.48
C ARG A 88 -1.35 7.90 -4.40
N ALA A 89 -0.20 7.83 -3.73
CA ALA A 89 0.52 6.57 -3.54
C ALA A 89 -0.28 5.56 -2.68
N SER A 90 -1.05 6.01 -1.69
CA SER A 90 -1.89 5.12 -0.88
C SER A 90 -3.14 4.61 -1.61
N LEU A 91 -3.54 5.28 -2.71
CA LEU A 91 -4.65 4.89 -3.58
C LEU A 91 -4.20 4.06 -4.78
N ASP A 92 -2.90 3.99 -5.02
CA ASP A 92 -2.31 3.18 -6.08
C ASP A 92 -2.03 1.77 -5.53
N VAL A 93 -2.81 0.81 -5.99
CA VAL A 93 -2.64 -0.61 -5.61
C VAL A 93 -1.26 -1.11 -6.02
N ASN A 94 -0.74 -0.69 -7.17
CA ASN A 94 0.56 -1.15 -7.65
C ASN A 94 1.67 -0.65 -6.73
N ALA A 95 1.54 0.56 -6.18
CA ALA A 95 2.53 1.11 -5.24
C ALA A 95 2.70 0.27 -3.96
N GLN A 96 1.71 -0.53 -3.57
CA GLN A 96 1.79 -1.42 -2.40
C GLN A 96 2.63 -2.69 -2.67
N TRP A 97 2.79 -3.02 -3.96
CA TRP A 97 3.50 -4.22 -4.44
C TRP A 97 4.76 -3.83 -5.23
N GLY A 98 4.97 -2.55 -5.50
CA GLY A 98 6.01 -2.03 -6.40
C GLY A 98 7.42 -2.44 -6.02
N ILE A 99 7.66 -2.77 -4.75
CA ILE A 99 8.95 -3.35 -4.29
C ILE A 99 9.30 -4.64 -5.04
N LEU A 100 8.31 -5.43 -5.45
CA LEU A 100 8.51 -6.67 -6.20
C LEU A 100 9.08 -6.46 -7.60
N ALA A 101 8.91 -5.26 -8.18
CA ALA A 101 9.53 -4.93 -9.46
C ALA A 101 11.07 -4.87 -9.36
N GLY A 102 11.61 -4.74 -8.14
CA GLY A 102 13.05 -4.80 -7.87
C GLY A 102 13.58 -6.20 -7.55
N LEU A 103 12.79 -7.26 -7.68
CA LEU A 103 13.21 -8.63 -7.32
C LEU A 103 14.46 -9.05 -8.11
N VAL A 104 15.51 -9.42 -7.39
CA VAL A 104 16.80 -9.86 -7.95
C VAL A 104 16.90 -11.38 -7.94
N SER A 105 16.47 -11.99 -6.85
CA SER A 105 16.44 -13.44 -6.67
C SER A 105 15.23 -13.85 -5.86
N ILE A 106 14.70 -15.03 -6.15
CA ILE A 106 13.68 -15.68 -5.33
C ILE A 106 13.83 -17.19 -5.45
N ASP A 107 13.78 -17.87 -4.32
CA ASP A 107 13.97 -19.31 -4.21
C ASP A 107 12.89 -19.88 -3.28
N GLU A 108 12.33 -21.02 -3.68
CA GLU A 108 11.40 -21.77 -2.84
C GLU A 108 12.14 -22.29 -1.61
N GLN A 109 11.63 -21.97 -0.43
CA GLN A 109 12.16 -22.45 0.85
C GLN A 109 11.41 -23.70 1.31
N ALA A 110 10.07 -23.68 1.17
CA ALA A 110 9.22 -24.79 1.57
C ALA A 110 7.82 -24.71 0.92
N GLY A 111 7.61 -25.38 -0.21
CA GLY A 111 6.30 -25.53 -0.85
C GLY A 111 5.76 -24.18 -1.34
N VAL A 112 4.99 -23.51 -0.48
CA VAL A 112 4.37 -22.21 -0.79
C VAL A 112 5.14 -21.01 -0.22
N LEU A 113 6.21 -21.25 0.54
CA LEU A 113 7.08 -20.22 1.13
C LEU A 113 8.29 -19.96 0.23
N TYR A 114 8.53 -18.70 -0.08
CA TYR A 114 9.63 -18.21 -0.90
C TYR A 114 10.46 -17.17 -0.15
N GLY A 115 11.77 -17.22 -0.35
CA GLY A 115 12.73 -16.24 0.15
C GLY A 115 13.47 -15.59 -1.00
N GLY A 116 13.76 -14.30 -0.91
CA GLY A 116 14.37 -13.56 -2.00
C GLY A 116 15.09 -12.29 -1.57
N THR A 117 15.70 -11.64 -2.57
CA THR A 117 16.38 -10.35 -2.41
C THR A 117 15.79 -9.36 -3.40
N VAL A 118 15.52 -8.14 -2.93
CA VAL A 118 15.06 -7.01 -3.73
C VAL A 118 16.13 -5.93 -3.80
N ASP A 119 16.25 -5.30 -4.96
CA ASP A 119 16.96 -4.06 -5.18
C ASP A 119 15.96 -2.91 -5.34
N LEU A 120 15.90 -2.03 -4.34
CA LEU A 120 14.98 -0.89 -4.31
C LEU A 120 15.24 0.10 -5.45
N LYS A 121 16.47 0.22 -5.95
CA LYS A 121 16.75 1.12 -7.09
C LYS A 121 16.12 0.57 -8.37
N LYS A 122 16.18 -0.75 -8.56
CA LYS A 122 15.47 -1.40 -9.67
C LYS A 122 13.96 -1.25 -9.55
N ALA A 123 13.42 -1.35 -8.32
CA ALA A 123 12.00 -1.09 -8.08
C ALA A 123 11.61 0.35 -8.45
N VAL A 124 12.42 1.34 -8.05
CA VAL A 124 12.24 2.76 -8.41
C VAL A 124 12.27 2.97 -9.93
N ASP A 125 13.20 2.33 -10.63
CA ASP A 125 13.34 2.45 -12.09
C ASP A 125 12.18 1.79 -12.85
N ALA A 126 11.60 0.73 -12.28
CA ALA A 126 10.47 0.01 -12.84
C ALA A 126 9.10 0.62 -12.47
N ALA A 127 9.06 1.61 -11.56
CA ALA A 127 7.84 2.27 -11.14
C ALA A 127 7.09 2.90 -12.31
N THR A 128 5.77 2.72 -12.33
CA THR A 128 4.90 3.12 -13.45
C THR A 128 4.20 4.46 -13.21
N SER A 129 4.10 4.91 -11.96
CA SER A 129 3.51 6.19 -11.58
C SER A 129 4.52 7.08 -10.84
N ALA A 130 4.34 8.41 -10.94
CA ALA A 130 5.19 9.36 -10.23
C ALA A 130 5.06 9.21 -8.69
N SER A 131 3.86 8.88 -8.20
CA SER A 131 3.59 8.61 -6.80
C SER A 131 4.25 7.31 -6.32
N GLU A 132 4.18 6.24 -7.11
CA GLU A 132 4.89 4.98 -6.84
C GLU A 132 6.40 5.21 -6.79
N LYS A 133 6.95 5.88 -7.80
CA LYS A 133 8.39 6.21 -7.86
C LYS A 133 8.83 7.02 -6.65
N ALA A 134 8.08 8.06 -6.28
CA ALA A 134 8.40 8.90 -5.12
C ALA A 134 8.26 8.14 -3.78
N ALA A 135 7.35 7.18 -3.66
CA ALA A 135 7.24 6.32 -2.49
C ALA A 135 8.43 5.37 -2.37
N LEU A 136 8.77 4.64 -3.45
CA LEU A 136 9.90 3.72 -3.48
C LEU A 136 11.24 4.45 -3.31
N GLN A 137 11.40 5.63 -3.91
CA GLN A 137 12.63 6.43 -3.79
C GLN A 137 12.87 6.84 -2.34
N ARG A 138 11.83 7.28 -1.62
CA ARG A 138 11.96 7.61 -0.19
C ARG A 138 12.46 6.40 0.60
N VAL A 139 11.89 5.22 0.39
CA VAL A 139 12.36 3.99 1.07
C VAL A 139 13.80 3.67 0.70
N ALA A 140 14.19 3.81 -0.57
CA ALA A 140 15.54 3.58 -1.05
C ALA A 140 16.56 4.55 -0.44
N ASP A 141 16.19 5.82 -0.27
CA ASP A 141 17.04 6.87 0.31
C ASP A 141 17.32 6.65 1.80
N PHE A 142 16.36 6.08 2.54
CA PHE A 142 16.53 5.76 3.96
C PHE A 142 17.22 4.42 4.21
N ALA A 143 17.26 3.53 3.21
CA ALA A 143 17.85 2.21 3.35
C ALA A 143 19.38 2.29 3.44
N GLN A 144 19.97 1.61 4.44
CA GLN A 144 21.43 1.45 4.54
C GLN A 144 22.01 0.59 3.42
N ASN A 145 21.23 -0.40 2.95
CA ASN A 145 21.60 -1.27 1.83
C ASN A 145 20.42 -1.44 0.86
N PRO A 146 20.14 -0.44 0.00
CA PRO A 146 18.98 -0.47 -0.87
C PRO A 146 19.02 -1.57 -1.94
N SER A 147 20.20 -2.13 -2.24
CA SER A 147 20.37 -3.12 -3.32
C SER A 147 20.23 -4.57 -2.87
N ALA A 148 20.06 -4.83 -1.58
CA ALA A 148 19.92 -6.18 -1.05
C ALA A 148 18.95 -6.25 0.14
N VAL A 149 17.69 -5.89 -0.10
CA VAL A 149 16.62 -5.97 0.88
C VAL A 149 16.08 -7.41 0.91
N PRO A 150 16.17 -8.11 2.06
CA PRO A 150 15.62 -9.47 2.17
C PRO A 150 14.09 -9.41 2.14
N LEU A 151 13.50 -10.35 1.40
CA LEU A 151 12.07 -10.51 1.22
C LEU A 151 11.66 -11.95 1.50
N SER A 152 10.49 -12.12 2.11
CA SER A 152 9.79 -13.39 2.27
C SER A 152 8.38 -13.27 1.70
N ALA A 153 7.94 -14.27 0.96
CA ALA A 153 6.63 -14.31 0.34
C ALA A 153 5.96 -15.67 0.53
N ASP A 154 4.67 -15.66 0.88
CA ASP A 154 3.82 -16.85 0.88
C ASP A 154 2.86 -16.77 -0.29
N LEU A 155 2.81 -17.85 -1.06
CA LEU A 155 1.80 -18.06 -2.09
C LEU A 155 0.69 -18.98 -1.57
N ASP A 156 -0.44 -19.01 -2.25
CA ASP A 156 -1.39 -20.11 -2.09
C ASP A 156 -1.15 -21.23 -3.11
N LEU A 157 -1.96 -22.28 -3.05
CA LEU A 157 -1.86 -23.42 -3.98
C LEU A 157 -2.15 -23.06 -5.44
N ALA A 158 -2.74 -21.90 -5.70
CA ALA A 158 -2.94 -21.36 -7.04
C ALA A 158 -1.79 -20.43 -7.48
N GLY A 159 -0.74 -20.29 -6.67
CA GLY A 159 0.42 -19.44 -6.95
C GLY A 159 0.17 -17.95 -6.71
N ARG A 160 -0.90 -17.57 -6.01
CA ARG A 160 -1.22 -16.16 -5.73
C ARG A 160 -0.53 -15.70 -4.45
N LEU A 161 0.03 -14.49 -4.45
CA LEU A 161 0.63 -13.90 -3.25
C LEU A 161 -0.44 -13.66 -2.18
N VAL A 162 -0.30 -14.30 -1.02
CA VAL A 162 -1.19 -14.11 0.14
C VAL A 162 -0.49 -13.41 1.30
N ARG A 163 0.85 -13.46 1.33
CA ARG A 163 1.64 -12.73 2.31
C ARG A 163 2.97 -12.32 1.71
N MET A 164 3.45 -11.16 2.10
CA MET A 164 4.80 -10.69 1.82
C MET A 164 5.33 -9.99 3.07
N SER A 165 6.62 -10.10 3.33
CA SER A 165 7.28 -9.24 4.29
C SER A 165 8.71 -8.95 3.86
N TYR A 166 9.20 -7.78 4.26
CA TYR A 166 10.56 -7.36 4.00
C TYR A 166 11.02 -6.44 5.12
N THR A 167 12.33 -6.39 5.30
CA THR A 167 12.97 -5.58 6.33
C THR A 167 13.97 -4.64 5.69
N VAL A 168 13.80 -3.34 5.93
CA VAL A 168 14.75 -2.32 5.52
C VAL A 168 15.49 -1.83 6.75
N GLN A 169 16.81 -1.99 6.76
CA GLN A 169 17.66 -1.36 7.77
C GLN A 169 17.81 0.12 7.43
N THR A 170 17.47 1.01 8.35
CA THR A 170 17.58 2.46 8.18
C THR A 170 18.52 3.07 9.22
N THR A 171 18.82 4.36 9.11
CA THR A 171 19.59 5.08 10.15
C THR A 171 18.82 5.21 11.47
N GLU A 172 17.49 5.12 11.44
CA GLU A 172 16.61 5.30 12.60
C GLU A 172 16.22 3.99 13.28
N GLY A 173 16.57 2.84 12.68
CA GLY A 173 16.21 1.52 13.18
C GLY A 173 15.81 0.56 12.06
N GLU A 174 15.38 -0.64 12.47
CA GLU A 174 14.86 -1.66 11.58
C GLU A 174 13.40 -1.36 11.22
N VAL A 175 13.13 -1.18 9.93
CA VAL A 175 11.76 -1.02 9.41
C VAL A 175 11.28 -2.34 8.83
N TYR A 176 10.41 -3.03 9.56
CA TYR A 176 9.74 -4.25 9.10
C TYR A 176 8.39 -3.90 8.48
N THR A 177 8.20 -4.29 7.22
CA THR A 177 6.92 -4.19 6.54
C THR A 177 6.36 -5.58 6.28
N SER A 178 5.10 -5.79 6.61
CA SER A 178 4.36 -6.99 6.22
C SER A 178 3.08 -6.62 5.51
N LEU A 179 2.75 -7.37 4.47
CA LEU A 179 1.57 -7.26 3.65
C LEU A 179 0.87 -8.62 3.67
N THR A 180 -0.44 -8.64 3.89
CA THR A 180 -1.28 -9.84 3.80
C THR A 180 -2.44 -9.54 2.87
N VAL A 181 -2.79 -10.49 2.01
CA VAL A 181 -3.85 -10.34 1.03
C VAL A 181 -4.81 -11.51 1.17
N THR A 182 -6.09 -11.20 1.18
CA THR A 182 -7.15 -12.19 1.36
C THR A 182 -8.27 -11.94 0.36
N ALA A 183 -8.87 -13.02 -0.12
CA ALA A 183 -10.06 -12.95 -0.95
C ALA A 183 -11.25 -12.56 -0.06
N PRO A 184 -12.05 -11.55 -0.45
CA PRO A 184 -13.17 -11.12 0.35
C PRO A 184 -14.38 -12.00 0.04
N ALA A 185 -15.23 -12.27 1.04
CA ALA A 185 -16.46 -13.04 0.80
C ALA A 185 -17.45 -12.30 -0.12
N LYS A 186 -17.48 -10.96 -0.04
CA LYS A 186 -18.21 -10.02 -0.91
C LYS A 186 -17.83 -8.59 -0.50
N LEU A 187 -17.42 -7.74 -1.44
CA LEU A 187 -17.20 -6.32 -1.18
C LEU A 187 -18.41 -5.50 -1.65
N SER A 188 -18.74 -4.46 -0.87
CA SER A 188 -19.68 -3.42 -1.28
C SER A 188 -19.19 -2.11 -0.71
N ILE A 189 -18.39 -1.41 -1.51
CA ILE A 189 -17.79 -0.13 -1.15
C ILE A 189 -18.77 0.97 -1.59
N LYS A 190 -19.07 1.91 -0.70
CA LYS A 190 -20.03 2.97 -0.94
C LYS A 190 -19.45 4.31 -0.56
N ALA A 191 -19.74 5.33 -1.38
CA ALA A 191 -19.47 6.70 -1.01
C ALA A 191 -20.15 7.06 0.33
N PRO A 192 -19.57 7.98 1.11
CA PRO A 192 -20.20 8.48 2.32
C PRO A 192 -21.55 9.15 2.06
N ASN A 193 -22.34 9.35 3.12
CA ASN A 193 -23.58 10.13 3.01
C ASN A 193 -23.23 11.57 2.57
N PRO A 194 -23.82 12.11 1.48
CA PRO A 194 -23.49 13.45 1.01
C PRO A 194 -23.68 14.56 2.05
N ARG A 195 -24.62 14.40 2.99
CA ARG A 195 -24.84 15.37 4.09
C ARG A 195 -23.70 15.40 5.13
N SER A 196 -22.82 14.41 5.08
CA SER A 196 -21.65 14.29 5.95
C SER A 196 -20.35 14.65 5.21
N VAL A 197 -20.44 15.08 3.95
CA VAL A 197 -19.30 15.41 3.10
C VAL A 197 -19.11 16.92 3.03
N THR A 198 -17.87 17.37 3.20
CA THR A 198 -17.41 18.74 2.93
C THR A 198 -16.31 18.73 1.88
N GLU A 199 -16.26 19.76 1.04
CA GLU A 199 -15.24 19.88 0.00
C GLU A 199 -13.89 20.30 0.60
N ALA A 200 -12.80 19.69 0.14
CA ALA A 200 -11.45 20.10 0.51
C ALA A 200 -11.17 21.54 0.04
N THR A 201 -10.73 22.37 0.97
CA THR A 201 -10.23 23.73 0.69
C THR A 201 -8.78 23.69 0.21
N ALA A 202 -8.31 24.80 -0.39
CA ALA A 202 -6.90 24.95 -0.80
C ALA A 202 -5.88 24.70 0.32
N ALA A 203 -6.25 24.95 1.58
CA ALA A 203 -5.38 24.67 2.72
C ALA A 203 -5.17 23.17 2.93
N HIS A 204 -6.21 22.35 2.72
CA HIS A 204 -6.11 20.89 2.83
C HIS A 204 -5.17 20.32 1.77
N TYR A 205 -5.26 20.77 0.52
CA TYR A 205 -4.39 20.30 -0.57
C TYR A 205 -2.90 20.62 -0.37
N ARG A 206 -2.54 21.59 0.48
CA ARG A 206 -1.13 21.87 0.79
C ARG A 206 -0.54 20.90 1.82
N LEU A 207 -1.40 20.17 2.53
CA LEU A 207 -1.03 19.21 3.57
C LEU A 207 -1.04 17.76 3.05
N LEU A 208 -1.53 17.54 1.83
CA LEU A 208 -1.72 16.24 1.18
C LEU A 208 -0.79 16.10 -0.02
#